data_AF-B4K426-F1
#
_entry.id   AF-B4K426-F1
#
_cell.length_a   1.000
_cell.length_b   1.000
_cell.length_c   1.000
_cell.angle_alpha   90.00
_cell.angle_beta   90.00
_cell.angle_gamma   90.00
#
_symmetry.space_group_name_H-M   'P 1'
#
loop_
_entity.id
_entity.type
_entity.pdbx_description
1 polymer ?
#
loop_
_entity_poly.entity_id
_entity_poly.type
_entity_poly.pdbx_seq_one_letter_code
_entity_poly.pdbx_strand_id
1 'polypeptide(L)' 'MICAGQAAKDSCSGDSGGPMIVKEGSRYTQVGIVSWGIGCGKGQYPGVYTRVTALLPWIYKNIK' A
#
# COMPACT_ATOMS: atom_id res chain seq x y z
N MET A 1 7.55 0.47 -6.17
CA MET A 1 6.33 -0.20 -5.67
C MET A 1 6.69 -1.20 -4.59
N ILE A 2 5.71 -1.65 -3.79
CA ILE A 2 5.75 -2.80 -2.88
C ILE A 2 4.52 -3.66 -3.19
N CYS A 3 4.64 -4.98 -3.08
CA CYS A 3 3.50 -5.89 -3.22
C CYS A 3 3.10 -6.43 -1.84
N ALA A 4 1.80 -6.58 -1.62
CA ALA A 4 1.24 -7.26 -0.46
C ALA A 4 -0.03 -8.01 -0.86
N GLY A 5 -0.24 -9.18 -0.28
CA GLY A 5 -1.42 -9.97 -0.58
C GLY A 5 -1.51 -11.19 0.32
N GLN A 6 -2.74 -11.61 0.56
CA GLN A 6 -3.06 -12.88 1.19
C GLN A 6 -4.19 -13.52 0.38
N ALA A 7 -4.28 -14.85 0.37
CA ALA A 7 -5.39 -15.52 -0.30
C ALA A 7 -6.74 -14.97 0.19
N ALA A 8 -7.63 -14.62 -0.74
CA ALA A 8 -8.95 -14.01 -0.50
C ALA A 8 -8.93 -12.65 0.22
N LYS A 9 -7.78 -11.98 0.35
CA LYS A 9 -7.66 -10.64 0.95
C LYS A 9 -6.78 -9.73 0.11
N ASP A 10 -7.37 -8.66 -0.39
CA ASP A 10 -6.70 -7.63 -1.17
C ASP A 10 -7.49 -6.32 -1.12
N SER A 11 -6.83 -5.21 -1.42
CA SER A 11 -7.50 -3.98 -1.84
C SER A 11 -8.19 -4.17 -3.20
N CYS A 12 -9.19 -3.34 -3.49
CA CYS A 12 -9.98 -3.47 -4.71
C CYS A 12 -10.19 -2.14 -5.44
N SER A 13 -10.87 -2.21 -6.58
CA SER A 13 -11.32 -1.02 -7.32
C SER A 13 -12.12 -0.10 -6.40
N GLY A 14 -11.72 1.16 -6.34
CA GLY A 14 -12.28 2.16 -5.42
C GLY A 14 -11.37 2.49 -4.24
N ASP A 15 -10.44 1.60 -3.86
CA ASP A 15 -9.52 1.83 -2.73
C ASP A 15 -8.27 2.63 -3.11
N SER A 16 -8.12 3.02 -4.38
CA SER A 16 -6.94 3.72 -4.89
C SER A 16 -6.66 5.00 -4.09
N GLY A 17 -5.40 5.16 -3.68
CA GLY A 17 -4.98 6.25 -2.78
C GLY A 17 -5.12 5.92 -1.28
N GLY A 18 -5.76 4.81 -0.91
CA GLY A 18 -5.88 4.35 0.47
C GLY A 18 -4.53 3.99 1.11
N PRO A 19 -4.41 4.04 2.45
CA PRO A 19 -3.16 3.75 3.15
C PRO A 19 -2.90 2.24 3.31
N MET A 20 -1.66 1.82 3.11
CA MET A 20 -1.16 0.52 3.56
C MET A 20 -0.35 0.73 4.84
N ILE A 21 -0.86 0.19 5.96
CA ILE A 21 -0.32 0.42 7.31
C ILE A 21 0.27 -0.88 7.86
N VAL A 22 1.47 -0.79 8.43
CA VAL A 22 2.10 -1.86 9.21
C VAL A 22 2.06 -1.47 10.69
N LYS A 23 1.70 -2.42 11.55
CA LYS A 23 1.69 -2.26 13.00
C LYS A 23 2.92 -2.91 13.61
N GLU A 24 3.69 -2.13 14.36
CA GLU A 24 4.87 -2.58 15.10
C GLU A 24 4.69 -2.21 16.58
N GLY A 25 4.30 -3.20 17.40
CA GLY A 25 3.93 -2.95 18.80
C GLY A 25 2.70 -2.03 18.90
N SER A 26 2.86 -0.86 19.53
CA SER A 26 1.82 0.17 19.62
C SER A 26 1.82 1.16 18.45
N ARG A 27 2.82 1.11 17.57
CA ARG A 27 2.99 2.07 16.46
C ARG A 27 2.31 1.57 15.19
N TYR A 28 1.61 2.48 14.52
CA TYR A 28 1.05 2.27 13.18
C TYR A 28 1.82 3.14 12.19
N THR A 29 2.44 2.54 11.19
CA THR A 29 3.26 3.23 10.20
C THR A 29 2.70 3.00 8.81
N GLN A 30 2.39 4.08 8.09
CA GLN A 30 2.00 3.98 6.69
C GLN A 30 3.24 3.72 5.83
N VAL A 31 3.30 2.54 5.22
CA VAL A 31 4.45 2.10 4.41
C VAL A 31 4.14 2.12 2.90
N GLY A 32 2.86 2.15 2.55
CA GLY A 32 2.42 2.15 1.16
C GLY A 32 1.11 2.92 0.92
N ILE A 33 0.77 3.05 -0.36
CA ILE A 33 -0.47 3.64 -0.84
C ILE A 33 -1.05 2.69 -1.89
N VAL A 34 -2.34 2.34 -1.78
CA VAL A 34 -3.04 1.48 -2.75
C VAL A 34 -2.90 2.07 -4.15
N SER A 35 -2.48 1.25 -5.11
CA SER A 35 -2.30 1.68 -6.50
C SER A 35 -3.13 0.84 -7.48
N TRP A 36 -2.81 -0.45 -7.64
CA TRP A 36 -3.52 -1.32 -8.58
C TRP A 36 -3.31 -2.81 -8.25
N GLY A 37 -4.05 -3.69 -8.92
CA GLY A 37 -3.93 -5.14 -8.81
C GLY A 37 -4.65 -5.86 -9.96
N ILE A 38 -4.48 -7.18 -10.08
CA ILE A 38 -5.14 -8.00 -11.11
C ILE A 38 -6.35 -8.70 -10.48
N GLY A 39 -7.53 -8.08 -10.59
CA GLY A 39 -8.69 -8.47 -9.79
C GLY A 39 -8.43 -8.25 -8.29
N CYS A 40 -9.36 -8.69 -7.45
CA CYS A 40 -9.28 -8.48 -6.01
C CYS A 40 -9.31 -9.84 -5.29
N GLY A 41 -8.34 -10.08 -4.40
CA GLY A 41 -8.31 -11.28 -3.56
C GLY A 41 -8.01 -12.57 -4.33
N LYS A 42 -7.52 -12.46 -5.57
CA LYS A 42 -7.05 -13.61 -6.33
C LYS A 42 -5.75 -14.08 -5.67
N GLY A 43 -5.79 -15.17 -4.89
CA GLY A 43 -4.65 -15.62 -4.08
C GLY A 43 -3.33 -15.91 -4.83
N GLN A 44 -3.35 -15.86 -6.16
CA GLN A 44 -2.20 -15.99 -7.06
C GLN A 44 -1.55 -14.64 -7.46
N TYR A 45 -2.23 -13.50 -7.27
CA TYR A 45 -1.71 -12.16 -7.58
C TYR A 45 -1.83 -11.23 -6.35
N PRO A 46 -0.73 -10.63 -5.87
CA PRO A 46 -0.80 -9.65 -4.79
C PRO A 46 -1.29 -8.29 -5.30
N GLY A 47 -1.82 -7.47 -4.39
CA GLY A 47 -2.03 -6.05 -4.60
C GLY A 47 -0.69 -5.31 -4.73
N VAL A 48 -0.68 -4.27 -5.55
CA VAL A 48 0.50 -3.44 -5.81
C VAL A 48 0.30 -2.04 -5.23
N TYR A 49 1.26 -1.63 -4.41
CA TYR A 49 1.24 -0.40 -3.64
C TYR A 49 2.42 0.51 -4.00
N THR A 50 2.21 1.82 -3.97
CA THR A 50 3.31 2.79 -4.03
C THR A 50 4.14 2.67 -2.77
N ARG A 51 5.47 2.65 -2.89
CA ARG A 51 6.40 2.56 -1.75
C ARG A 51 6.63 3.93 -1.13
N VAL A 52 6.05 4.21 0.04
CA VAL A 52 6.17 5.53 0.69
C VAL A 52 7.63 5.89 0.98
N THR A 53 8.43 4.92 1.46
CA THR A 53 9.85 5.15 1.79
C THR A 53 10.69 5.63 0.61
N ALA A 54 10.33 5.26 -0.63
CA ALA A 54 11.01 5.73 -1.84
C ALA A 54 10.67 7.19 -2.18
N LEU A 55 9.53 7.69 -1.70
CA LEU A 55 9.03 9.03 -2.00
C LEU A 55 9.24 10.00 -0.83
N LEU A 56 9.77 9.56 0.30
CA LEU A 56 10.01 10.43 1.47
C LEU A 56 10.75 11.74 1.13
N PRO A 57 11.83 11.77 0.31
CA PRO A 57 12.47 13.03 -0.05
C PRO A 57 11.53 13.99 -0.79
N TRP A 58 10.70 13.46 -1.70
CA TRP A 58 9.71 14.26 -2.41
C TRP A 58 8.59 14.73 -1.49
N ILE A 59 8.10 13.85 -0.60
CA ILE A 59 7.09 14.20 0.41
C ILE A 59 7.63 15.33 1.29
N TYR A 60 8.81 15.16 1.90
CA TYR A 60 9.45 16.17 2.77
C TYR A 60 9.75 17.49 2.08
N LYS A 61 9.97 17.48 0.77
CA LYS A 61 10.10 18.72 -0.02
C LYS A 61 8.77 19.45 -0.22
N ASN A 62 7.62 18.77 -0.15
CA ASN A 62 6.31 19.32 -0.52
C ASN A 62 5.29 19.39 0.64
N ILE A 63 5.61 18.82 1.80
CA ILE A 63 4.92 19.10 3.07
C ILE A 63 5.29 20.52 3.51
N LYS A 64 4.27 21.35 3.74
CA LYS A 64 4.40 22.71 4.30
C LYS A 64 4.45 22.67 5.82
#